data_AF-A0A1B2EHE4-F1
#
_entry.id   AF-A0A1B2EHE4-F1
#
_cell.length_a   1.000
_cell.length_b   1.000
_cell.length_c   1.000
_cell.angle_alpha   90.00
_cell.angle_beta   90.00
_cell.angle_gamma   90.00
#
_symmetry.space_group_name_H-M   'P 1'
#
loop_
_entity.id
_entity.type
_entity.pdbx_description
1 polymer ?
#
loop_
_entity_poly.entity_id
_entity_poly.type
_entity_poly.pdbx_seq_one_letter_code
_entity_poly.pdbx_strand_id
1 'polypeptide(L)'
;MSRLLKSISIAALFVVTCVSYASAQDQQSQTWPEVKCARYKTAWSEALARRGTKGLGQEFLDRHEAFLASGCTAQANVCPRSAEELDLANMMVVAAMNAGTASTFPPFACRK
;
A
#
# COMPACT_ATOMS: atom_id res chain seq x y z
N MET A 1 25.89 -74.03 -14.51
CA MET A 1 24.42 -73.90 -14.36
C MET A 1 24.05 -74.23 -12.92
N SER A 2 23.04 -73.53 -12.40
CA SER A 2 22.27 -73.85 -11.18
C SER A 2 22.44 -72.90 -9.99
N ARG A 3 21.76 -71.74 -10.15
CA ARG A 3 20.81 -71.09 -9.22
C ARG A 3 21.35 -70.58 -7.87
N LEU A 4 21.64 -69.28 -7.86
CA LEU A 4 21.51 -68.40 -6.69
C LEU A 4 20.08 -68.43 -6.16
N LEU A 5 19.88 -68.94 -4.95
CA LEU A 5 18.83 -68.47 -4.05
C LEU A 5 19.50 -68.03 -2.76
N LYS A 6 19.84 -66.75 -2.67
CA LYS A 6 20.36 -66.13 -1.45
C LYS A 6 19.23 -65.37 -0.78
N SER A 7 18.82 -65.93 0.35
CA SER A 7 18.38 -65.31 1.59
C SER A 7 17.35 -64.18 1.55
N ILE A 8 16.21 -64.54 2.14
CA ILE A 8 15.23 -63.69 2.81
C ILE A 8 15.94 -62.66 3.69
N SER A 9 15.70 -61.37 3.44
CA SER A 9 15.97 -60.29 4.39
C SER A 9 14.71 -59.45 4.55
N ILE A 10 14.09 -59.60 5.71
CA ILE A 10 13.01 -58.74 6.22
C ILE A 10 13.65 -57.40 6.61
N ALA A 11 13.17 -56.30 6.02
CA ALA A 11 13.31 -54.97 6.61
C ALA A 11 12.15 -54.10 6.09
N ALA A 12 10.99 -54.21 6.73
CA ALA A 12 9.89 -53.27 6.52
C ALA A 12 10.28 -51.93 7.14
N LEU A 13 10.81 -51.02 6.32
CA LEU A 13 11.10 -49.64 6.69
C LEU A 13 9.78 -48.85 6.68
N PHE A 14 9.18 -48.66 7.86
CA PHE A 14 8.08 -47.69 8.01
C PHE A 14 8.65 -46.28 7.89
N VAL A 15 8.57 -45.71 6.68
CA VAL A 15 8.82 -44.30 6.45
C VAL A 15 7.65 -43.52 7.05
N VAL A 16 7.82 -43.02 8.27
CA VAL A 16 6.93 -42.00 8.84
C VAL A 16 7.19 -40.71 8.07
N THR A 17 6.37 -40.46 7.05
CA THR A 17 6.28 -39.16 6.39
C THR A 17 5.66 -38.18 7.37
N CYS A 18 6.51 -37.41 8.06
CA CYS A 18 6.09 -36.17 8.68
C CYS A 18 5.63 -35.22 7.57
N VAL A 19 4.33 -35.24 7.26
CA VAL A 19 3.69 -34.18 6.48
C VAL A 19 3.70 -32.95 7.37
N SER A 20 4.76 -32.15 7.25
CA SER A 20 4.76 -30.78 7.76
C SER A 20 3.70 -30.03 6.98
N TYR A 21 2.53 -29.83 7.57
CA TYR A 21 1.55 -28.87 7.07
C TYR A 21 2.20 -27.50 7.18
N ALA A 22 2.76 -27.02 6.08
CA ALA A 22 3.09 -25.62 5.92
C ALA A 22 1.76 -24.87 5.97
N SER A 23 1.36 -24.42 7.15
CA SER A 23 0.35 -23.39 7.28
C SER A 23 0.89 -22.18 6.52
N ALA A 24 0.33 -21.90 5.34
CA ALA A 24 0.50 -20.62 4.71
C ALA A 24 0.04 -19.60 5.74
N GLN A 25 0.99 -18.88 6.36
CA GLN A 25 0.66 -17.69 7.09
C GLN A 25 0.07 -16.77 6.04
N ASP A 26 -1.24 -16.57 6.05
CA ASP A 26 -1.89 -15.49 5.34
C ASP A 26 -1.26 -14.19 5.89
N GLN A 27 -0.14 -13.77 5.29
CA GLN A 27 0.24 -12.38 5.31
C GLN A 27 -0.93 -11.69 4.62
N GLN A 28 -1.83 -11.12 5.43
CA GLN A 28 -2.98 -10.35 4.96
C GLN A 28 -2.46 -9.37 3.91
N SER A 29 -2.66 -9.71 2.63
CA SER A 29 -2.16 -8.89 1.55
C SER A 29 -2.93 -7.58 1.59
N GLN A 30 -2.21 -6.45 1.56
CA GLN A 30 -2.87 -5.16 1.61
C GLN A 30 -3.88 -5.03 0.48
N THR A 31 -5.08 -4.58 0.83
CA THR A 31 -6.11 -4.29 -0.15
C THR A 31 -5.64 -3.17 -1.08
N TRP A 32 -6.12 -3.15 -2.31
CA TRP A 32 -5.73 -2.11 -3.26
C TRP A 32 -5.98 -0.67 -2.75
N PRO A 33 -7.10 -0.35 -2.05
CA PRO A 33 -7.27 0.95 -1.40
C PRO A 33 -6.17 1.30 -0.39
N GLU A 34 -5.73 0.35 0.43
CA GLU A 34 -4.64 0.55 1.40
C GLU A 34 -3.32 0.83 0.69
N VAL A 35 -3.02 0.10 -0.40
CA VAL A 35 -1.83 0.33 -1.23
C VAL A 35 -1.85 1.74 -1.83
N LYS A 36 -3.01 2.19 -2.37
CA LYS A 36 -3.14 3.56 -2.91
C LYS A 36 -2.92 4.61 -1.84
N CYS A 37 -3.51 4.44 -0.65
CA CYS A 37 -3.35 5.39 0.43
C CYS A 37 -1.89 5.45 0.92
N ALA A 38 -1.22 4.31 1.05
CA ALA A 38 0.19 4.26 1.41
C ALA A 38 1.07 5.02 0.41
N ARG A 39 0.90 4.75 -0.90
CA ARG A 39 1.61 5.47 -1.97
C ARG A 39 1.36 6.97 -1.94
N TYR A 40 0.12 7.37 -1.70
CA TYR A 40 -0.26 8.78 -1.63
C TYR A 40 0.32 9.49 -0.41
N LYS A 41 0.34 8.84 0.77
CA LYS A 41 1.01 9.34 1.97
C LYS A 41 2.49 9.60 1.73
N THR A 42 3.18 8.65 1.08
CA THR A 42 4.58 8.82 0.69
C THR A 42 4.75 10.04 -0.21
N ALA A 43 3.97 10.16 -1.28
CA ALA A 43 4.03 11.30 -2.20
C ALA A 43 3.79 12.65 -1.49
N TRP A 44 2.83 12.70 -0.55
CA TRP A 44 2.55 13.89 0.25
C TRP A 44 3.76 14.28 1.12
N SER A 45 4.31 13.31 1.85
CA SER A 45 5.48 13.55 2.71
C SER A 45 6.70 14.03 1.91
N GLU A 46 6.95 13.44 0.73
CA GLU A 46 8.03 13.87 -0.15
C GLU A 46 7.80 15.26 -0.73
N ALA A 47 6.56 15.59 -1.11
CA ALA A 47 6.24 16.92 -1.62
C ALA A 47 6.48 18.00 -0.56
N LEU A 48 6.08 17.78 0.69
CA LEU A 48 6.34 18.70 1.79
C LEU A 48 7.83 18.77 2.14
N ALA A 49 8.54 17.64 2.17
CA ALA A 49 9.98 17.63 2.44
C ALA A 49 10.79 18.41 1.41
N ARG A 50 10.41 18.35 0.13
CA ARG A 50 11.12 19.03 -0.97
C ARG A 50 10.78 20.51 -1.08
N ARG A 51 9.52 20.90 -0.85
CA ARG A 51 9.05 22.28 -1.06
C ARG A 51 8.98 23.12 0.21
N GLY A 52 8.89 22.47 1.36
CA GLY A 52 8.51 23.12 2.62
C GLY A 52 7.03 23.50 2.65
N THR A 53 6.65 24.22 3.71
CA THR A 53 5.26 24.61 4.00
C THR A 53 5.00 26.10 3.83
N LYS A 54 5.97 26.87 3.30
CA LYS A 54 5.81 28.30 3.07
C LYS A 54 4.68 28.55 2.07
N GLY A 55 3.73 29.43 2.44
CA GLY A 55 2.57 29.76 1.61
C GLY A 55 1.40 28.75 1.71
N LEU A 56 1.57 27.68 2.50
CA LEU A 56 0.49 26.75 2.81
C LEU A 56 -0.22 27.19 4.09
N GLY A 57 -1.54 27.34 4.02
CA GLY A 57 -2.38 27.64 5.17
C GLY A 57 -2.56 26.42 6.08
N GLN A 58 -2.72 26.69 7.38
CA GLN A 58 -2.90 25.63 8.37
C GLN A 58 -4.17 24.80 8.09
N GLU A 59 -5.27 25.43 7.67
CA GLU A 59 -6.50 24.73 7.31
C GLU A 59 -6.31 23.74 6.14
N PHE A 60 -5.50 24.10 5.14
CA PHE A 60 -5.18 23.22 4.03
C PHE A 60 -4.41 21.99 4.51
N LEU A 61 -3.39 22.19 5.34
CA LEU A 61 -2.58 21.12 5.92
C LEU A 61 -3.41 20.21 6.83
N ASP A 62 -4.19 20.77 7.76
CA ASP A 62 -4.98 20.01 8.73
C ASP A 62 -6.05 19.15 8.04
N ARG A 63 -6.73 19.71 7.04
CA ARG A 63 -7.77 18.97 6.30
C ARG A 63 -7.16 17.88 5.42
N HIS A 64 -5.95 18.10 4.90
CA HIS A 64 -5.21 17.07 4.19
C HIS A 64 -4.76 15.96 5.15
N GLU A 65 -4.24 16.31 6.33
CA GLU A 65 -3.83 15.33 7.34
C GLU A 65 -5.03 14.52 7.82
N ALA A 66 -6.19 15.14 8.03
CA ALA A 66 -7.43 14.44 8.37
C ALA A 66 -7.84 13.41 7.29
N PHE A 67 -7.65 13.73 6.00
CA PHE A 67 -7.85 12.77 4.92
C PHE A 67 -6.88 11.58 5.03
N LEU A 68 -5.60 11.82 5.27
CA LEU A 68 -4.60 10.77 5.43
C LEU A 68 -4.88 9.89 6.66
N ALA A 69 -5.28 10.50 7.77
CA ALA A 69 -5.67 9.83 9.01
C ALA A 69 -6.91 8.93 8.83
N SER A 70 -7.83 9.31 7.94
CA SER A 70 -9.01 8.48 7.59
C SER A 70 -8.69 7.22 6.76
N GLY A 71 -7.42 6.95 6.47
CA GLY A 71 -7.04 5.92 5.50
C GLY A 71 -7.38 6.31 4.06
N CYS A 72 -7.39 7.61 3.76
CA CYS A 72 -7.72 8.16 2.44
C CYS A 72 -9.15 7.79 1.96
N THR A 73 -10.10 7.67 2.90
CA THR A 73 -11.50 7.28 2.60
C THR A 73 -12.50 8.41 2.84
N ALA A 74 -12.15 9.41 3.65
CA ALA A 74 -13.02 10.52 3.95
C ALA A 74 -13.21 11.44 2.73
N GLN A 75 -14.42 11.98 2.60
CA GLN A 75 -14.70 13.03 1.63
C GLN A 75 -14.20 14.38 2.15
N ALA A 76 -12.88 14.59 2.08
CA ALA A 76 -12.22 15.68 2.76
C ALA A 76 -12.37 17.04 2.07
N ASN A 77 -12.62 17.12 0.75
CA ASN A 77 -12.81 18.39 0.02
C ASN A 77 -11.74 19.46 0.35
N VAL A 78 -10.45 19.12 0.29
CA VAL A 78 -9.32 20.03 0.52
C VAL A 78 -9.30 21.07 -0.59
N CYS A 79 -9.78 22.28 -0.30
CA CYS A 79 -9.84 23.38 -1.26
C CYS A 79 -8.59 24.26 -1.13
N PRO A 80 -7.74 24.35 -2.16
CA PRO A 80 -6.65 25.32 -2.20
C PRO A 80 -7.18 26.77 -2.21
N ARG A 81 -6.55 27.64 -1.43
CA ARG A 81 -6.89 29.07 -1.27
C ARG A 81 -5.71 30.01 -1.57
N SER A 82 -4.50 29.47 -1.75
CA SER A 82 -3.33 30.21 -2.23
C SER A 82 -2.79 29.61 -3.53
N ALA A 83 -1.90 30.35 -4.21
CA ALA A 83 -1.21 29.86 -5.39
C ALA A 83 -0.30 28.67 -5.03
N GLU A 84 0.38 28.74 -3.87
CA GLU A 84 1.26 27.70 -3.36
C GLU A 84 0.49 26.41 -3.04
N GLU A 85 -0.70 26.53 -2.45
CA GLU A 85 -1.58 25.37 -2.20
C GLU A 85 -2.09 24.75 -3.50
N LEU A 86 -2.44 25.58 -4.49
CA LEU A 86 -2.91 25.11 -5.79
C LEU A 86 -1.79 24.38 -6.54
N ASP A 87 -0.57 24.90 -6.51
CA ASP A 87 0.61 24.28 -7.12
C ASP A 87 0.98 22.94 -6.46
N LEU A 88 0.81 22.84 -5.13
CA LEU A 88 0.98 21.60 -4.42
C LEU A 88 -0.13 20.60 -4.77
N ALA A 89 -1.39 21.04 -4.82
CA ALA A 89 -2.52 20.20 -5.20
C ALA A 89 -2.36 19.63 -6.62
N ASN A 90 -1.99 20.46 -7.58
CA ASN A 90 -1.72 20.05 -8.96
C ASN A 90 -0.63 18.98 -9.06
N MET A 91 0.49 19.16 -8.33
CA MET A 91 1.53 18.14 -8.27
C MET A 91 1.03 16.83 -7.66
N MET A 92 0.25 16.90 -6.58
CA MET A 92 -0.29 15.72 -5.93
C MET A 92 -1.27 14.96 -6.84
N VAL A 93 -2.04 15.66 -7.68
CA VAL A 93 -2.87 15.03 -8.71
C VAL A 93 -2.02 14.29 -9.73
N VAL A 94 -0.96 14.93 -10.26
CA VAL A 94 -0.04 14.29 -11.22
C VAL A 94 0.68 13.08 -10.58
N ALA A 95 1.13 13.20 -9.34
CA ALA A 95 1.77 12.11 -8.61
C ALA A 95 0.80 10.92 -8.42
N ALA A 96 -0.46 11.20 -8.08
CA ALA A 96 -1.49 10.18 -7.97
C ALA A 96 -1.76 9.46 -9.31
N MET A 97 -1.83 10.20 -10.41
CA MET A 97 -1.98 9.63 -11.77
C MET A 97 -0.78 8.74 -12.14
N ASN A 98 0.45 9.22 -11.91
CA ASN A 98 1.67 8.47 -12.21
C ASN A 98 1.80 7.19 -11.36
N ALA A 99 1.26 7.19 -10.14
CA ALA A 99 1.22 6.02 -9.26
C ALA A 99 0.16 4.97 -9.65
N GLY A 100 -0.58 5.20 -10.75
CA GLY A 100 -1.66 4.33 -11.21
C GLY A 100 -2.93 4.42 -10.37
N THR A 101 -3.13 5.53 -9.67
CA THR A 101 -4.35 5.79 -8.90
C THR A 101 -5.30 6.67 -9.72
N ALA A 102 -6.62 6.49 -9.56
CA ALA A 102 -7.61 7.27 -10.29
C ALA A 102 -7.48 8.76 -9.97
N SER A 103 -7.69 9.64 -10.95
CA SER A 103 -7.59 11.10 -10.77
C SER A 103 -8.58 11.68 -9.75
N THR A 104 -9.62 10.93 -9.39
CA THR A 104 -10.61 11.27 -8.35
C THR A 104 -10.19 10.85 -6.95
N PHE A 105 -9.03 10.20 -6.80
CA PHE A 105 -8.53 9.74 -5.50
C PHE A 105 -8.03 10.87 -4.57
N PRO A 106 -7.26 11.88 -5.04
CA PRO A 106 -6.83 12.99 -4.20
C PRO A 106 -8.01 13.74 -3.58
N PRO A 107 -7.86 14.35 -2.39
CA PRO A 107 -8.97 14.92 -1.64
C PRO A 107 -9.39 16.32 -2.12
N PHE A 108 -8.87 16.78 -3.26
CA PHE A 108 -8.99 18.18 -3.67
C PHE A 108 -10.35 18.46 -4.29
N ALA A 109 -11.12 19.35 -3.65
CA ALA A 109 -12.36 19.88 -4.19
C ALA A 109 -12.71 21.20 -3.52
N CYS A 110 -13.19 22.17 -4.28
CA CYS A 110 -13.74 23.43 -3.79
C CYS A 110 -15.25 23.42 -3.97
N ARG A 111 -15.99 23.36 -2.87
CA ARG A 111 -17.45 23.49 -2.87
C ARG A 111 -17.84 24.96 -2.78
N LYS A 112 -18.95 25.31 -3.43
CA LYS A 112 -19.55 26.64 -3.37
C LYS A 112 -20.28 26.85 -2.05
#